data_AF-A0A7V9FEG2-F1
#
_entry.id   AF-A0A7V9FEG2-F1
#
_cell.length_a   1.000
_cell.length_b   1.000
_cell.length_c   1.000
_cell.angle_alpha   90.00
_cell.angle_beta   90.00
_cell.angle_gamma   90.00
#
_symmetry.space_group_name_H-M   'P 1'
#
loop_
_entity.id
_entity.type
_entity.pdbx_description
1 polymer ?
#
loop_
_entity_poly.entity_id
_entity_poly.type
_entity_poly.pdbx_seq_one_letter_code
_entity_poly.pdbx_strand_id
1 'polypeptide(L)'
;MSLLASIHSPADLKRLRREQLPQLAEEIRARLIECVSQTGGHIGASLGVVELSIALLYEFDSPADKIVWDVGHQAYAWKLLTGRNDPFPTLRQRDGISGFLKRSESEH
;
A
#
# COMPACT_ATOMS: atom_id res chain seq x y z
N MET A 1 10.89 15.37 5.35
CA MET A 1 10.26 14.06 5.60
C MET A 1 9.50 13.67 4.33
N SER A 2 9.51 12.39 3.94
CA SER A 2 8.79 11.93 2.75
C SER A 2 7.27 11.95 3.01
N LEU A 3 6.45 12.05 1.95
CA LEU A 3 5.00 12.00 2.08
C LEU A 3 4.55 10.65 2.61
N LEU A 4 5.10 9.56 2.08
CA LEU A 4 4.76 8.20 2.49
C LEU A 4 5.04 7.95 3.98
N ALA A 5 6.11 8.55 4.54
CA ALA A 5 6.42 8.41 5.95
C ALA A 5 5.41 9.08 6.89
N SER A 6 4.61 10.03 6.38
CA SER A 6 3.53 10.69 7.13
C SER A 6 2.18 9.99 7.04
N ILE A 7 2.07 8.90 6.26
CA ILE A 7 0.81 8.19 6.05
C ILE A 7 0.80 6.92 6.90
N HIS A 8 -0.05 6.91 7.93
CA HIS A 8 -0.28 5.74 8.77
C HIS A 8 -1.68 5.15 8.59
N SER A 9 -2.56 5.86 7.89
CA SER A 9 -3.94 5.45 7.61
C SER A 9 -4.47 6.11 6.32
N PRO A 10 -5.58 5.61 5.74
CA PRO A 10 -6.26 6.29 4.63
C PRO A 10 -6.66 7.74 4.95
N ALA A 11 -6.95 8.05 6.21
CA ALA A 11 -7.28 9.41 6.63
C ALA A 11 -6.11 10.39 6.45
N ASP A 12 -4.87 9.94 6.65
CA ASP A 12 -3.68 10.77 6.41
C ASP A 12 -3.47 11.03 4.92
N LEU A 13 -3.73 10.02 4.09
CA LEU A 13 -3.69 10.17 2.63
C LEU A 13 -4.66 11.26 2.14
N LYS A 14 -5.89 11.29 2.68
CA LYS A 14 -6.91 12.29 2.31
C LYS A 14 -6.55 13.72 2.72
N ARG A 15 -5.60 13.92 3.64
CA ARG A 15 -5.10 15.25 4.03
C ARG A 15 -4.10 15.83 3.02
N LEU A 16 -3.56 14.99 2.12
CA LEU A 16 -2.68 15.47 1.07
C LEU A 16 -3.46 16.26 0.02
N ARG A 17 -2.83 17.32 -0.49
CA ARG A 17 -3.35 18.03 -1.67
C ARG A 17 -3.17 17.13 -2.90
N ARG A 18 -4.10 17.24 -3.86
CA ARG A 18 -4.11 16.40 -5.07
C ARG A 18 -2.80 16.49 -5.87
N GLU A 19 -2.14 17.64 -5.86
CA GLU A 19 -0.87 17.88 -6.55
C GLU A 19 0.30 17.11 -5.91
N GLN A 20 0.14 16.62 -4.68
CA GLN A 20 1.15 15.82 -3.96
C GLN A 20 1.02 14.32 -4.28
N LEU A 21 -0.10 13.86 -4.84
CA LEU A 21 -0.35 12.44 -5.12
C LEU A 21 0.63 11.84 -6.13
N PRO A 22 1.06 12.53 -7.21
CA PRO A 22 2.10 12.01 -8.10
C PRO A 22 3.44 11.78 -7.38
N GLN A 23 3.84 12.69 -6.48
CA GLN A 23 5.05 12.50 -5.68
C GLN A 23 4.92 11.28 -4.75
N LEU A 24 3.76 11.13 -4.09
CA LEU A 24 3.50 9.97 -3.25
C LEU A 24 3.60 8.65 -4.05
N ALA A 25 3.10 8.63 -5.29
CA ALA A 25 3.21 7.45 -6.14
C ALA A 25 4.67 7.05 -6.41
N GLU A 26 5.55 8.02 -6.70
CA GLU A 26 6.97 7.75 -6.87
C GLU A 26 7.62 7.21 -5.59
N GLU A 27 7.30 7.80 -4.43
CA GLU A 27 7.80 7.32 -3.13
C GLU A 27 7.34 5.89 -2.82
N ILE A 28 6.09 5.55 -3.15
CA ILE A 28 5.56 4.18 -3.04
C ILE A 28 6.32 3.23 -3.95
N ARG A 29 6.56 3.58 -5.23
CA ARG A 29 7.32 2.72 -6.14
C ARG A 29 8.73 2.44 -5.62
N ALA A 30 9.41 3.48 -5.16
CA ALA A 30 10.74 3.35 -4.56
C ALA A 30 10.71 2.40 -3.36
N ARG A 31 9.73 2.58 -2.44
CA ARG A 31 9.56 1.72 -1.26
C ARG A 31 9.27 0.27 -1.62
N LEU A 32 8.42 0.03 -2.61
CA LEU A 32 8.10 -1.32 -3.10
C LEU A 32 9.34 -1.99 -3.70
N ILE A 33 10.10 -1.30 -4.55
CA ILE A 33 11.34 -1.84 -5.14
C ILE A 33 12.35 -2.17 -4.04
N GLU A 34 12.58 -1.25 -3.10
CA GLU A 34 13.50 -1.42 -1.99
C GLU A 34 13.19 -2.70 -1.19
N CYS A 35 11.94 -2.86 -0.74
CA CYS A 35 11.57 -3.99 0.12
C CYS A 35 11.49 -5.30 -0.65
N VAL A 36 10.82 -5.29 -1.81
CA VAL A 36 10.55 -6.52 -2.59
C VAL A 36 11.83 -7.07 -3.23
N SER A 37 12.85 -6.24 -3.45
CA SER A 37 14.18 -6.71 -3.88
C SER A 37 14.85 -7.65 -2.87
N GLN A 38 14.50 -7.52 -1.58
CA GLN A 38 15.06 -8.32 -0.49
C GLN A 38 14.20 -9.54 -0.18
N THR A 39 12.87 -9.37 -0.18
CA THR A 39 11.93 -10.43 0.24
C THR A 39 11.42 -11.29 -0.92
N GLY A 40 11.60 -10.84 -2.17
CA GLY A 40 10.88 -11.36 -3.33
C GLY A 40 9.38 -11.03 -3.30
N GLY A 41 8.67 -11.33 -4.39
CA GLY A 41 7.22 -11.13 -4.50
C GLY A 41 6.75 -10.59 -5.86
N HIS A 42 5.46 -10.24 -5.94
CA HIS A 42 4.80 -9.85 -7.18
C HIS A 42 4.97 -8.36 -7.52
N ILE A 43 6.20 -7.96 -7.84
CA ILE A 43 6.54 -6.55 -8.02
C ILE A 43 5.86 -5.91 -9.24
N GLY A 44 5.87 -6.57 -10.40
CA GLY A 44 5.33 -6.00 -11.64
C GLY A 44 3.84 -5.65 -11.55
N ALA A 45 3.04 -6.58 -11.00
CA ALA A 45 1.62 -6.35 -10.78
C ALA A 45 1.36 -5.21 -9.78
N SER A 46 2.16 -5.14 -8.71
CA SER A 46 2.00 -4.11 -7.68
C SER A 46 2.38 -2.71 -8.18
N LEU A 47 3.44 -2.60 -8.99
CA LEU A 47 3.85 -1.32 -9.59
C LEU A 47 2.79 -0.78 -10.56
N GLY A 48 2.05 -1.67 -11.24
CA GLY A 48 1.00 -1.29 -12.20
C GLY A 48 -0.28 -0.71 -11.59
N VAL A 49 -0.46 -0.79 -10.26
CA VAL A 49 -1.68 -0.33 -9.59
C VAL A 49 -1.43 0.68 -8.46
N VAL A 50 -0.27 1.32 -8.44
CA VAL A 50 0.07 2.34 -7.43
C VAL A 50 -0.92 3.50 -7.46
N GLU A 51 -1.12 4.12 -8.62
CA GLU A 51 -2.08 5.22 -8.81
C GLU A 51 -3.50 4.80 -8.45
N LEU A 52 -3.91 3.61 -8.89
CA LEU A 52 -5.24 3.07 -8.60
C LEU A 52 -5.44 2.90 -7.09
N SER A 53 -4.44 2.36 -6.38
CA SER A 53 -4.50 2.18 -4.93
C SER A 53 -4.63 3.51 -4.20
N ILE A 54 -3.89 4.53 -4.64
CA ILE A 54 -4.00 5.90 -4.11
C ILE A 54 -5.40 6.44 -4.36
N ALA A 55 -5.88 6.42 -5.62
CA ALA A 55 -7.17 6.98 -6.00
C ALA A 55 -8.34 6.34 -5.24
N LEU A 56 -8.31 5.00 -5.10
CA LEU A 56 -9.33 4.27 -4.35
C LEU A 56 -9.36 4.70 -2.87
N LEU A 57 -8.21 4.78 -2.20
CA LEU A 57 -8.15 5.19 -0.79
C LEU A 57 -8.36 6.70 -0.58
N TYR A 58 -8.12 7.51 -1.60
CA TYR A 58 -8.36 8.95 -1.56
C TYR A 58 -9.86 9.26 -1.69
N GLU A 59 -10.57 8.56 -2.57
CA GLU A 59 -11.97 8.85 -2.88
C GLU A 59 -12.97 8.00 -2.07
N PHE A 60 -12.63 6.78 -1.64
CA PHE A 60 -13.50 5.91 -0.82
C PHE A 60 -13.10 5.89 0.65
N ASP A 61 -14.02 5.53 1.54
CA ASP A 61 -13.84 5.49 2.99
C ASP A 61 -13.60 4.05 3.49
N SER A 62 -12.45 3.45 3.16
CA SER A 62 -12.06 2.17 3.77
C SER A 62 -11.77 2.34 5.27
N PRO A 63 -12.31 1.48 6.16
CA PRO A 63 -12.93 0.18 5.88
C PRO A 63 -14.47 0.19 5.80
N ALA A 64 -15.14 1.35 5.89
CA ALA A 64 -16.59 1.41 5.74
C ALA A 64 -17.02 0.95 4.34
N ASP A 65 -16.36 1.49 3.32
CA ASP A 65 -16.46 1.00 1.94
C ASP A 65 -15.61 -0.26 1.75
N LYS A 66 -16.22 -1.26 1.11
CA LYS A 66 -15.54 -2.54 0.84
C LYS A 66 -14.92 -2.52 -0.55
N ILE A 67 -13.58 -2.48 -0.57
CA ILE A 67 -12.79 -2.59 -1.79
C ILE A 67 -12.20 -4.00 -1.85
N VAL A 68 -12.44 -4.69 -2.96
CA VAL A 68 -12.00 -6.08 -3.14
C VAL A 68 -10.94 -6.12 -4.24
N TRP A 69 -9.76 -6.65 -3.90
CA TRP A 69 -8.71 -6.94 -4.86
C TRP A 69 -8.74 -8.43 -5.22
N ASP A 70 -9.04 -8.75 -6.47
CA ASP A 70 -8.98 -10.13 -6.97
C ASP A 70 -7.55 -10.67 -6.93
N VAL A 71 -7.37 -11.90 -6.42
CA VAL A 71 -6.09 -12.53 -6.02
C VAL A 71 -5.33 -11.77 -4.92
N GLY A 72 -5.12 -10.46 -5.06
CA GLY A 72 -4.48 -9.58 -4.08
C GLY A 72 -2.96 -9.43 -4.20
N HIS A 73 -2.34 -10.04 -5.21
CA HIS A 73 -0.89 -9.97 -5.46
C HIS A 73 -0.40 -8.59 -5.92
N GLN A 74 -1.31 -7.76 -6.42
CA GLN A 74 -1.09 -6.38 -6.83
C GLN A 74 -1.27 -5.36 -5.69
N ALA A 75 -1.79 -5.79 -4.53
CA ALA A 75 -2.23 -4.90 -3.46
C ALA A 75 -1.12 -4.50 -2.47
N TYR A 76 0.13 -4.38 -2.92
CA TYR A 76 1.23 -3.98 -2.02
C TYR A 76 1.17 -2.49 -1.67
N ALA A 77 0.87 -1.62 -2.65
CA ALA A 77 0.64 -0.20 -2.37
C ALA A 77 -0.53 0.01 -1.39
N TRP A 78 -1.59 -0.79 -1.53
CA TRP A 78 -2.71 -0.82 -0.57
C TRP A 78 -2.23 -1.08 0.84
N LYS A 79 -1.40 -2.13 1.06
CA LYS A 79 -0.84 -2.44 2.39
C LYS A 79 -0.06 -1.25 2.97
N LEU A 80 0.81 -0.62 2.18
CA LEU A 80 1.58 0.55 2.63
C LEU A 80 0.66 1.68 3.12
N LEU A 81 -0.38 2.01 2.36
CA LEU A 81 -1.30 3.11 2.63
C LEU A 81 -2.35 2.83 3.71
N THR A 82 -2.45 1.58 4.16
CA THR A 82 -3.41 1.12 5.18
C THR A 82 -2.71 0.65 6.45
N GLY A 83 -1.68 1.40 6.85
CA GLY A 83 -0.99 1.23 8.14
C GLY A 83 0.05 0.11 8.20
N ARG A 84 0.43 -0.50 7.06
CA ARG A 84 1.39 -1.61 7.03
C ARG A 84 2.72 -1.24 6.36
N ASN A 85 3.09 0.04 6.33
CA ASN A 85 4.39 0.48 5.81
C ASN A 85 5.57 0.02 6.68
N ASP A 86 5.45 0.15 8.01
CA ASP A 86 6.49 -0.24 8.96
C ASP A 86 6.78 -1.75 8.95
N PRO A 87 5.79 -2.66 9.02
CA PRO A 87 6.05 -4.09 8.93
C PRO A 87 6.30 -4.57 7.49
N PHE A 88 6.23 -3.71 6.48
CA PHE A 88 6.36 -4.10 5.07
C PHE A 88 7.65 -4.87 4.73
N PRO A 89 8.82 -4.58 5.32
CA PRO A 89 10.04 -5.39 5.11
C PRO A 89 9.92 -6.87 5.50
N THR A 90 8.88 -7.25 6.25
CA THR A 90 8.59 -8.65 6.63
C THR A 90 7.71 -9.39 5.61
N LEU A 91 7.41 -8.77 4.48
CA LEU A 91 6.54 -9.33 3.44
C LEU A 91 6.96 -10.75 3.03
N ARG A 92 5.99 -11.68 3.07
CA ARG A 92 6.16 -13.11 2.74
C ARG A 92 7.19 -13.84 3.60
N GLN A 93 7.70 -13.22 4.65
CA GLN A 93 8.58 -13.88 5.60
C GLN A 93 7.76 -14.63 6.64
N ARG A 94 8.40 -15.62 7.28
CA ARG A 94 7.82 -16.31 8.42
C ARG A 94 7.46 -15.29 9.50
N ASP A 95 6.25 -15.41 10.05
CA ASP A 95 5.70 -14.53 11.08
C ASP A 95 5.57 -13.04 10.65
N GLY A 96 5.76 -12.74 9.36
CA GLY A 96 5.58 -11.42 8.76
C GLY A 96 4.24 -11.25 8.05
N ILE A 97 4.10 -10.14 7.32
CA ILE A 97 2.86 -9.85 6.59
C ILE A 97 2.71 -10.73 5.34
N SER A 98 1.46 -11.07 5.02
CA SER A 98 1.10 -11.92 3.87
C SER A 98 1.45 -11.25 2.54
N GLY A 99 1.84 -12.06 1.55
CA GLY A 99 2.00 -11.63 0.16
C GLY A 99 0.68 -11.37 -0.59
N PHE A 100 -0.46 -11.53 0.08
CA PHE A 100 -1.81 -11.25 -0.41
C PHE A 100 -2.60 -10.52 0.68
N LEU A 101 -3.76 -9.95 0.34
CA LEU A 101 -4.67 -9.41 1.37
C LEU A 101 -5.23 -10.55 2.23
N LYS A 102 -5.30 -10.31 3.54
CA LYS A 102 -5.75 -11.30 4.53
C LYS A 102 -6.62 -10.60 5.57
N ARG A 103 -7.85 -11.06 5.75
CA ARG A 103 -8.84 -10.44 6.67
C ARG A 103 -8.38 -10.39 8.12
N SER A 104 -7.55 -11.34 8.55
CA SER A 104 -6.99 -11.36 9.91
C SER A 104 -5.78 -10.44 10.09
N GLU A 105 -5.26 -9.85 9.01
CA GLU A 105 -4.08 -8.97 9.02
C GLU A 105 -4.47 -7.49 9.09
N SER A 106 -5.63 -7.12 8.55
CA SER A 106 -6.11 -5.74 8.53
C SER A 106 -7.63 -5.69 8.34
N GLU A 107 -8.25 -4.62 8.85
CA GLU A 107 -9.65 -4.29 8.58
C GLU A 107 -9.89 -3.76 7.15
N HIS A 108 -8.83 -3.32 6.47
CA HIS A 108 -8.83 -2.73 5.12
C HIS A 108 -8.65 -3.77 4.01
#